data_AF-X1RU86-F1
#
_entry.id   AF-X1RU86-F1
#
_cell.length_a   1.000
_cell.length_b   1.000
_cell.length_c   1.000
_cell.angle_alpha   90.00
_cell.angle_beta   90.00
_cell.angle_gamma   90.00
#
_symmetry.space_group_name_H-M   'P 1'
#
loop_
_entity.id
_entity.type
_entity.pdbx_description
1 polymer ?
#
loop_
_entity_poly.entity_id
_entity_poly.type
_entity_poly.pdbx_seq_one_letter_code
_entity_poly.pdbx_strand_id
1 'polypeptide(L)'
;MTGLKNILEKGLEVRILKLGFIPSFVQGVGLVLLLILFVGCSTKKETVQEPVVTETEHIVKKDENLEVILNNILSPQSAIEIINILTCADFSFRKCLPGDSIRVLKENGNFIKLTYRQTLTRKYFVFKNDEHLFVAMKYPYIDTVTCFLKGEVNSTLYESLLKTGETP
;
A
#
# COMPACT_ATOMS: atom_id res chain seq x y z
N MET A 1 -26.46 11.13 4.15
CA MET A 1 -26.44 10.63 2.76
C MET A 1 -27.55 11.33 1.98
N THR A 2 -27.27 12.53 1.49
CA THR A 2 -28.29 13.43 0.88
C THR A 2 -27.58 14.42 -0.04
N GLY A 3 -26.82 13.91 -1.00
CA GLY A 3 -25.92 14.75 -1.83
C GLY A 3 -25.72 14.30 -3.27
N LEU A 4 -26.52 13.37 -3.78
CA LEU A 4 -26.36 12.82 -5.15
C LEU A 4 -27.63 12.83 -6.00
N LYS A 5 -28.73 13.42 -5.51
CA LYS A 5 -29.99 13.56 -6.26
C LYS A 5 -30.10 14.84 -7.11
N ASN A 6 -29.22 15.82 -6.95
CA ASN A 6 -29.38 17.17 -7.54
C ASN A 6 -28.58 17.44 -8.83
N ILE A 7 -27.95 16.43 -9.43
CA ILE A 7 -27.14 16.64 -10.66
C ILE A 7 -27.81 16.04 -11.91
N LEU A 8 -28.89 15.26 -11.75
CA LEU A 8 -29.57 14.60 -12.87
C LEU A 8 -30.81 15.33 -13.42
N GLU A 9 -31.27 16.42 -12.77
CA GLU A 9 -32.48 17.14 -13.20
C GLU A 9 -32.24 18.36 -14.11
N LYS A 10 -30.98 18.71 -14.44
CA LYS A 10 -30.68 19.93 -15.22
C LYS A 10 -30.32 19.72 -16.70
N GLY A 11 -30.55 18.53 -17.26
CA GLY A 11 -30.09 18.18 -18.62
C GLY A 11 -31.16 17.90 -19.66
N LEU A 12 -32.46 18.13 -19.38
CA LEU A 12 -33.55 17.63 -20.22
C LEU A 12 -34.61 18.70 -20.55
N GLU A 13 -34.17 19.89 -20.95
CA GLU A 13 -35.01 20.78 -21.77
C GLU A 13 -34.68 20.58 -23.25
N VAL A 14 -35.15 19.47 -23.82
CA VAL A 14 -35.25 19.34 -25.26
C VAL A 14 -36.53 20.05 -25.69
N ARG A 15 -36.36 21.27 -26.22
CA ARG A 15 -37.41 22.04 -26.89
C ARG A 15 -38.02 21.22 -28.03
N ILE A 16 -39.19 20.63 -27.79
CA ILE A 16 -40.04 20.08 -28.85
C ILE A 16 -40.77 21.26 -29.51
N LEU A 17 -40.13 21.79 -30.56
CA LEU A 17 -40.77 22.67 -31.53
C LEU A 17 -41.78 21.84 -32.32
N LYS A 18 -43.06 22.20 -32.18
CA LYS A 18 -44.17 21.73 -33.01
C LYS A 18 -43.92 22.08 -34.48
N LEU A 19 -43.70 21.06 -35.30
CA LEU A 19 -43.92 21.00 -36.76
C LEU A 19 -44.34 19.53 -36.98
N GLY A 20 -45.57 19.21 -37.33
CA GLY A 20 -46.17 19.57 -38.61
C GLY A 20 -45.78 18.50 -39.64
N PHE A 21 -46.74 17.62 -39.97
CA PHE A 21 -46.78 16.73 -41.14
C PHE A 21 -45.91 15.46 -41.17
N ILE A 22 -46.60 14.32 -41.28
CA ILE A 22 -46.07 12.98 -41.62
C ILE A 22 -45.99 12.90 -43.17
N PRO A 23 -44.92 12.32 -43.73
CA PRO A 23 -45.12 11.08 -44.47
C PRO A 23 -44.10 9.98 -44.12
N SER A 24 -44.64 8.78 -44.01
CA SER A 24 -44.04 7.44 -44.06
C SER A 24 -42.75 7.30 -44.88
N PHE A 25 -41.57 7.51 -44.27
CA PHE A 25 -40.29 7.07 -44.83
C PHE A 25 -39.16 6.85 -43.80
N VAL A 26 -39.50 6.57 -42.53
CA VAL A 26 -38.51 6.52 -41.42
C VAL A 26 -38.62 5.23 -40.61
N GLN A 27 -38.63 4.08 -41.28
CA GLN A 27 -38.49 2.78 -40.59
C GLN A 27 -37.11 2.13 -40.80
N GLY A 28 -36.29 2.62 -41.74
CA GLY A 28 -34.96 2.05 -42.01
C GLY A 28 -33.81 2.64 -41.20
N VAL A 29 -33.90 3.90 -40.76
CA VAL A 29 -32.75 4.62 -40.19
C VAL A 29 -32.54 4.32 -38.70
N GLY A 30 -33.62 4.04 -37.96
CA GLY A 30 -33.55 3.73 -36.53
C GLY A 30 -32.82 2.42 -36.21
N LEU A 31 -32.90 1.43 -37.12
CA LEU A 31 -32.31 0.10 -36.91
C LEU A 31 -30.79 0.09 -37.17
N VAL A 32 -30.31 0.95 -38.08
CA VAL A 32 -28.88 1.13 -38.36
C VAL A 32 -28.17 1.84 -37.20
N LEU A 33 -28.81 2.84 -36.59
CA LEU A 33 -28.23 3.57 -35.46
C LEU A 33 -28.12 2.69 -34.19
N LEU A 34 -29.06 1.76 -34.00
CA LEU A 34 -29.01 0.77 -32.92
C LEU A 34 -27.84 -0.21 -33.10
N LEU A 35 -27.56 -0.65 -34.34
CA LEU A 35 -26.45 -1.55 -34.64
C LEU A 35 -25.07 -0.88 -34.44
N ILE A 36 -24.94 0.44 -34.70
CA ILE A 36 -23.69 1.18 -34.45
C ILE A 36 -23.39 1.26 -32.94
N LEU A 37 -24.41 1.36 -32.08
CA LEU A 37 -24.24 1.33 -30.63
C LEU A 37 -23.79 -0.04 -30.10
N PHE A 38 -24.23 -1.14 -30.71
CA PHE A 38 -23.81 -2.49 -30.31
C PHE A 38 -22.41 -2.88 -30.80
N VAL A 39 -21.94 -2.36 -31.95
CA VAL A 39 -20.57 -2.61 -32.43
C VAL A 39 -19.53 -1.79 -31.65
N GLY A 40 -19.93 -0.67 -31.02
CA GLY A 40 -19.07 0.18 -30.20
C GLY A 40 -18.71 -0.40 -28.81
N CYS A 41 -19.47 -1.38 -28.29
CA CYS A 41 -19.18 -2.07 -27.04
C CYS A 41 -18.30 -3.31 -27.26
N SER A 42 -17.26 -3.20 -28.08
CA SER A 42 -16.15 -4.14 -28.02
C SER A 42 -15.37 -3.83 -26.76
N THR A 43 -15.73 -4.51 -25.66
CA THR A 43 -14.95 -4.49 -24.42
C THR A 43 -13.56 -4.99 -24.76
N LYS A 44 -12.61 -4.07 -24.99
CA LYS A 44 -11.19 -4.36 -24.84
C LYS A 44 -11.07 -5.01 -23.46
N LYS A 45 -10.73 -6.30 -23.45
CA LYS A 45 -10.21 -6.93 -22.25
C LYS A 45 -8.92 -6.20 -21.95
N GLU A 46 -9.00 -5.18 -21.10
CA GLU A 46 -7.82 -4.62 -20.47
C GLU A 46 -7.17 -5.78 -19.72
N THR A 47 -5.98 -6.15 -20.19
CA THR A 47 -5.10 -7.03 -19.45
C THR A 47 -4.74 -6.29 -18.18
N VAL A 48 -5.48 -6.55 -17.10
CA VAL A 48 -5.15 -6.06 -15.77
C VAL A 48 -3.79 -6.67 -15.43
N GLN A 49 -2.72 -5.92 -15.62
CA GLN A 49 -1.42 -6.30 -15.09
C GLN A 49 -1.56 -6.30 -13.58
N GLU A 50 -1.33 -7.45 -12.96
CA GLU A 50 -1.27 -7.53 -11.51
C GLU A 50 -0.18 -6.58 -11.01
N PRO A 51 -0.45 -5.78 -9.96
CA PRO A 51 0.51 -4.82 -9.46
C PRO A 51 1.78 -5.53 -8.99
N VAL A 52 2.95 -5.02 -9.39
CA VAL A 52 4.22 -5.59 -8.97
C VAL A 52 4.52 -5.10 -7.57
N VAL A 53 4.37 -6.00 -6.60
CA VAL A 53 4.66 -5.74 -5.19
C VAL A 53 6.11 -6.13 -4.90
N THR A 54 6.86 -5.21 -4.30
CA THR A 54 8.25 -5.44 -3.87
C THR A 54 8.40 -5.11 -2.40
N GLU A 55 9.05 -6.00 -1.66
CA GLU A 55 9.38 -5.80 -0.24
C GLU A 55 10.90 -5.78 -0.07
N THR A 56 11.39 -4.80 0.66
CA THR A 56 12.82 -4.67 1.01
C THR A 56 12.94 -4.62 2.52
N GLU A 57 13.78 -5.51 3.08
CA GLU A 57 14.12 -5.53 4.50
C GLU A 57 15.57 -5.08 4.70
N HIS A 58 15.78 -4.19 5.67
CA HIS A 58 17.09 -3.71 6.09
C HIS A 58 17.26 -3.89 7.60
N ILE A 59 18.37 -4.48 8.00
CA ILE A 59 18.77 -4.58 9.41
C ILE A 59 19.69 -3.40 9.72
N VAL A 60 19.29 -2.60 10.70
CA VAL A 60 20.03 -1.41 11.13
C VAL A 60 21.41 -1.85 11.64
N LYS A 61 22.46 -1.28 11.06
CA LYS A 61 23.85 -1.48 11.49
C LYS A 61 24.27 -0.39 12.46
N LYS A 62 25.43 -0.60 13.10
CA LYS A 62 26.07 0.40 13.95
C LYS A 62 26.33 1.67 13.14
N ASP A 63 26.02 2.82 13.74
CA ASP A 63 26.23 4.17 13.20
C ASP A 63 25.40 4.51 11.94
N GLU A 64 24.41 3.68 11.58
CA GLU A 64 23.44 4.02 10.53
C GLU A 64 22.32 4.94 11.05
N ASN A 65 21.89 5.87 10.19
CA ASN A 65 20.76 6.76 10.45
C ASN A 65 19.57 6.36 9.57
N LEU A 66 18.35 6.43 10.12
CA LEU A 66 17.11 6.15 9.40
C LEU A 66 17.00 6.92 8.09
N GLU A 67 17.33 8.21 8.07
CA GLU A 67 17.29 9.04 6.87
C GLU A 67 18.18 8.48 5.75
N VAL A 68 19.40 8.05 6.08
CA VAL A 68 20.32 7.43 5.11
C VAL A 68 19.75 6.12 4.59
N ILE A 69 19.21 5.28 5.48
CA ILE A 69 18.58 4.01 5.10
C ILE A 69 17.40 4.27 4.14
N LEU A 70 16.53 5.23 4.46
CA LEU A 70 15.38 5.55 3.62
C LEU A 70 15.79 6.11 2.27
N ASN A 71 16.78 7.00 2.20
CA ASN A 71 17.27 7.54 0.93
C ASN A 71 17.91 6.48 0.02
N ASN A 72 18.42 5.38 0.58
CA ASN A 72 18.93 4.26 -0.21
C ASN A 72 17.82 3.35 -0.76
N ILE A 73 16.67 3.30 -0.08
CA ILE A 73 15.57 2.40 -0.44
C ILE A 73 14.46 3.12 -1.20
N LEU A 74 14.21 4.40 -0.93
CA LEU A 74 13.09 5.19 -1.42
C LEU A 74 13.57 6.41 -2.24
N SER A 75 12.63 7.05 -2.94
CA SER A 75 12.92 8.35 -3.54
C SER A 75 13.19 9.39 -2.43
N PRO A 76 14.05 10.39 -2.68
CA PRO A 76 14.35 11.43 -1.70
C PRO A 76 13.09 12.13 -1.15
N GLN A 77 12.11 12.37 -2.02
CA GLN A 77 10.83 12.97 -1.62
C GLN A 77 10.06 12.07 -0.64
N SER A 78 9.93 10.78 -0.93
CA SER A 78 9.23 9.85 -0.03
C SER A 78 9.94 9.72 1.31
N ALA A 79 11.28 9.71 1.31
CA ALA A 79 12.07 9.67 2.53
C ALA A 79 11.81 10.90 3.41
N ILE A 80 11.82 12.11 2.82
CA ILE A 80 11.51 13.36 3.52
C ILE A 80 10.09 13.35 4.11
N GLU A 81 9.09 12.96 3.31
CA GLU A 81 7.70 12.89 3.76
C GLU A 81 7.54 11.94 4.96
N ILE A 82 8.21 10.78 4.92
CA ILE A 82 8.22 9.80 6.01
C ILE A 82 8.91 10.35 7.27
N ILE A 83 10.08 10.98 7.13
CA ILE A 83 10.80 11.57 8.28
C ILE A 83 9.97 12.69 8.91
N ASN A 84 9.31 13.52 8.10
CA ASN A 84 8.45 14.59 8.60
C ASN A 84 7.26 14.05 9.38
N ILE A 85 6.52 13.07 8.85
CA ILE A 85 5.35 12.52 9.57
C ILE A 85 5.76 11.79 10.84
N LEU A 86 6.91 11.09 10.84
CA LEU A 86 7.47 10.48 12.05
C LEU A 86 7.83 11.54 13.10
N THR A 87 8.42 12.65 12.68
CA THR A 87 8.75 13.77 13.56
C THR A 87 7.48 14.38 14.15
N CYS A 88 6.45 14.62 13.34
CA CYS A 88 5.15 15.12 13.80
C CYS A 88 4.43 14.16 14.76
N ALA A 89 4.73 12.86 14.70
CA ALA A 89 4.19 11.84 15.59
C ALA A 89 5.05 11.60 16.86
N ASP A 90 5.98 12.52 17.17
CA ASP A 90 6.93 12.41 18.29
C ASP A 90 7.74 11.10 18.27
N PHE A 91 7.99 10.55 17.09
CA PHE A 91 8.85 9.39 16.95
C PHE A 91 10.29 9.77 17.29
N SER A 92 10.85 9.12 18.30
CA SER A 92 12.25 9.36 18.66
C SER A 92 13.18 8.55 17.75
N PHE A 93 13.88 9.22 16.84
CA PHE A 93 14.88 8.58 15.96
C PHE A 93 16.04 7.93 16.72
N ARG A 94 16.29 8.35 17.97
CA ARG A 94 17.22 7.67 18.89
C ARG A 94 16.80 6.24 19.23
N LYS A 95 15.57 5.84 18.88
CA LYS A 95 15.06 4.48 19.07
C LYS A 95 15.60 3.49 18.05
N CYS A 96 16.09 3.94 16.89
CA CYS A 96 16.66 3.08 15.85
C CYS A 96 18.03 2.56 16.31
N LEU A 97 18.06 1.34 16.85
CA LEU A 97 19.25 0.69 17.37
C LEU A 97 19.76 -0.38 16.41
N PRO A 98 21.07 -0.70 16.44
CA PRO A 98 21.60 -1.80 15.67
C PRO A 98 20.88 -3.12 15.99
N GLY A 99 20.51 -3.86 14.94
CA GLY A 99 19.72 -5.09 15.04
C GLY A 99 18.21 -4.88 14.86
N ASP A 100 17.70 -3.64 14.93
CA ASP A 100 16.32 -3.36 14.53
C ASP A 100 16.11 -3.64 13.04
N SER A 101 14.86 -3.89 12.64
CA SER A 101 14.51 -4.11 11.23
C SER A 101 13.59 -3.02 10.69
N ILE A 102 13.90 -2.56 9.49
CA ILE A 102 13.09 -1.64 8.69
C ILE A 102 12.66 -2.39 7.44
N ARG A 103 11.35 -2.50 7.22
CA ARG A 103 10.78 -3.08 6.01
C ARG A 103 10.01 -2.04 5.23
N VAL A 104 10.23 -2.00 3.93
CA VAL A 104 9.55 -1.09 3.01
C VAL A 104 8.83 -1.92 1.96
N LEU A 105 7.52 -1.71 1.87
CA LEU A 105 6.66 -2.28 0.85
C LEU A 105 6.38 -1.22 -0.22
N LYS A 106 6.58 -1.61 -1.48
CA LYS A 106 6.26 -0.79 -2.64
C LYS A 106 5.35 -1.54 -3.60
N GLU A 107 4.50 -0.78 -4.27
CA GLU A 107 3.64 -1.25 -5.34
C GLU A 107 3.92 -0.41 -6.59
N ASN A 108 4.29 -1.08 -7.68
CA ASN A 108 4.68 -0.42 -8.93
C ASN A 108 5.77 0.66 -8.73
N GLY A 109 6.70 0.42 -7.79
CA GLY A 109 7.78 1.33 -7.41
C GLY A 109 7.38 2.42 -6.39
N ASN A 110 6.09 2.60 -6.12
CA ASN A 110 5.58 3.62 -5.21
C ASN A 110 5.56 3.12 -3.76
N PHE A 111 5.86 4.00 -2.81
CA PHE A 111 5.79 3.68 -1.39
C PHE A 111 4.35 3.36 -0.95
N ILE A 112 4.17 2.22 -0.28
CA ILE A 112 2.89 1.82 0.33
C ILE A 112 3.00 1.83 1.85
N LYS A 113 4.05 1.19 2.39
CA LYS A 113 4.17 0.96 3.82
C LYS A 113 5.62 0.83 4.27
N LEU A 114 5.94 1.48 5.37
CA LEU A 114 7.13 1.25 6.16
C LEU A 114 6.72 0.52 7.44
N THR A 115 7.47 -0.50 7.81
CA THR A 115 7.38 -1.16 9.11
C THR A 115 8.72 -1.07 9.80
N TYR A 116 8.79 -0.36 10.92
CA TYR A 116 9.96 -0.36 11.79
C TYR A 116 9.68 -1.24 13.00
N ARG A 117 10.48 -2.29 13.19
CA ARG A 117 10.36 -3.26 14.27
C ARG A 117 11.56 -3.11 15.19
N GLN A 118 11.28 -2.55 16.36
CA GLN A 118 12.25 -2.40 17.45
C GLN A 118 12.39 -3.68 18.27
N THR A 119 11.27 -4.37 18.51
CA THR A 119 11.24 -5.63 19.28
C THR A 119 10.16 -6.55 18.74
N LEU A 120 9.98 -7.73 19.34
CA LEU A 120 8.82 -8.58 19.08
C LEU A 120 7.49 -7.87 19.40
N THR A 121 7.48 -7.03 20.45
CA THR A 121 6.30 -6.33 21.00
C THR A 121 6.11 -4.90 20.49
N ARG A 122 7.10 -4.29 19.83
CA ARG A 122 7.04 -2.88 19.41
C ARG A 122 7.28 -2.76 17.92
N LYS A 123 6.20 -2.41 17.22
CA LYS A 123 6.20 -2.18 15.78
C LYS A 123 5.55 -0.83 15.47
N TYR A 124 6.22 -0.05 14.66
CA TYR A 124 5.75 1.22 14.13
C TYR A 124 5.48 1.06 12.64
N PHE A 125 4.43 1.71 12.16
CA PHE A 125 4.02 1.67 10.78
C PHE A 125 3.88 3.09 10.27
N VAL A 126 4.41 3.32 9.08
CA VAL A 126 4.03 4.46 8.26
C VAL A 126 3.35 3.88 7.03
N PHE A 127 2.13 4.30 6.72
CA PHE A 127 1.43 3.78 5.54
C PHE A 127 0.68 4.89 4.85
N LYS A 128 0.53 4.74 3.54
CA LYS A 128 -0.23 5.66 2.71
C LYS A 128 -1.68 5.17 2.61
N ASN A 129 -2.63 6.06 2.83
CA ASN A 129 -4.03 5.85 2.49
C ASN A 129 -4.50 7.06 1.69
N ASP A 130 -4.99 6.83 0.47
CA ASP A 130 -5.26 7.84 -0.53
C ASP A 130 -4.03 8.76 -0.76
N GLU A 131 -4.14 10.05 -0.41
CA GLU A 131 -3.07 11.06 -0.54
C GLU A 131 -2.35 11.38 0.78
N HIS A 132 -2.72 10.72 1.88
CA HIS A 132 -2.19 11.04 3.20
C HIS A 132 -1.30 9.93 3.77
N LEU A 133 -0.24 10.34 4.48
CA LEU A 133 0.60 9.44 5.27
C LEU A 133 0.09 9.37 6.71
N PHE A 134 0.03 8.16 7.23
CA PHE A 134 -0.39 7.87 8.59
C PHE A 134 0.72 7.16 9.34
N VAL A 135 0.84 7.48 10.63
CA VAL A 135 1.74 6.80 11.56
C VAL A 135 0.90 6.05 12.58
N ALA A 136 1.22 4.78 12.80
CA ALA A 136 0.58 3.96 13.82
C ALA A 136 1.60 3.12 14.58
N MET A 137 1.30 2.82 15.83
CA MET A 137 2.04 1.85 16.64
C MET A 137 1.14 0.66 16.93
N LYS A 138 1.66 -0.56 16.72
CA LYS A 138 0.96 -1.79 17.11
C LYS A 138 1.65 -2.41 18.31
N TYR A 139 0.84 -2.79 19.28
CA TYR A 139 1.21 -3.69 20.36
C TYR A 139 0.62 -5.08 20.01
N PRO A 140 1.40 -5.96 19.36
CA PRO A 140 0.91 -7.28 19.01
C PRO A 140 0.72 -8.12 20.27
N TYR A 141 -0.33 -8.94 20.28
CA TYR A 141 -0.43 -10.06 21.21
C TYR A 141 0.72 -11.03 20.90
N ILE A 142 1.46 -11.42 21.95
CA ILE A 142 2.53 -12.42 21.84
C ILE A 142 2.03 -13.69 22.49
N ASP A 143 2.04 -14.76 21.72
CA ASP A 143 1.88 -16.11 22.23
C ASP A 143 3.25 -16.67 22.59
N THR A 144 3.33 -17.39 23.71
CA THR A 144 4.58 -18.00 24.17
C THR A 144 4.43 -19.52 24.14
N VAL A 145 5.41 -20.17 23.53
CA VAL A 145 5.47 -21.63 23.49
C VAL A 145 6.68 -22.06 24.30
N THR A 146 6.46 -23.02 25.21
CA THR A 146 7.57 -23.64 25.93
C THR A 146 8.30 -24.62 25.01
N CYS A 147 9.60 -24.41 24.81
CA CYS A 147 10.47 -25.31 24.08
C CYS A 147 11.49 -25.96 25.04
N PHE A 148 11.84 -27.22 24.77
CA PHE A 148 12.91 -27.92 25.48
C PHE A 148 14.10 -28.06 24.56
N LEU A 149 15.25 -27.52 24.98
CA LEU A 149 16.52 -27.69 24.29
C LEU A 149 17.27 -28.86 24.93
N LYS A 150 17.68 -29.83 24.11
CA LYS A 150 18.52 -30.95 24.53
C LYS A 150 19.75 -31.02 23.63
N GLY A 151 20.92 -31.09 24.25
CA GLY A 151 22.19 -31.20 23.56
C GLY A 151 23.30 -31.63 24.51
N GLU A 152 24.48 -31.84 23.95
CA GLU A 152 25.70 -32.15 24.68
C GLU A 152 26.67 -30.98 24.57
N VAL A 153 27.31 -30.61 25.68
CA VAL A 153 28.28 -29.51 25.71
C VAL A 153 29.64 -30.05 25.28
N ASN A 154 29.99 -29.83 24.02
CA ASN A 154 31.25 -30.32 23.44
C ASN A 154 32.42 -29.33 23.59
N SER A 155 32.12 -28.05 23.78
CA SER A 155 33.11 -26.99 24.01
C SER A 155 32.63 -26.05 25.12
N THR A 156 32.04 -24.91 24.76
CA THR A 156 31.35 -24.02 25.68
C THR A 156 29.84 -24.16 25.49
N LEU A 157 29.07 -23.84 26.53
CA LEU A 157 27.61 -23.77 26.42
C LEU A 157 27.18 -22.82 25.29
N TYR A 158 27.85 -21.67 25.19
CA TYR A 158 27.58 -20.66 24.16
C TYR A 158 27.76 -21.21 22.73
N GLU A 159 28.90 -21.83 22.44
CA GLU A 159 29.14 -22.42 21.11
C GLU A 159 28.21 -23.60 20.81
N SER A 160 27.87 -24.37 21.84
CA SER A 160 26.95 -25.51 21.70
C SER A 160 25.52 -25.04 21.38
N LEU A 161 25.06 -23.93 21.98
CA LEU A 161 23.79 -23.28 21.65
C LEU A 161 23.78 -22.71 20.23
N LEU A 162 24.84 -22.01 19.83
CA LEU A 162 24.96 -21.49 18.45
C LEU A 162 24.90 -22.62 17.40
N LYS A 163 25.54 -23.77 17.68
CA LYS A 163 25.51 -24.95 16.79
C LYS A 163 24.12 -25.57 16.66
N THR A 164 23.26 -25.41 17.66
CA THR A 164 21.87 -25.89 17.60
C THR A 164 20.95 -24.95 16.81
N GLY A 165 21.49 -23.85 16.28
CA GLY A 165 20.73 -22.84 15.53
C GLY A 165 20.07 -21.80 16.44
N GLU A 166 20.34 -21.84 17.73
CA GLU A 166 19.84 -20.87 18.70
C GLU A 166 20.79 -19.66 18.75
N THR A 167 20.21 -18.47 18.77
CA THR A 167 20.94 -17.23 19.02
C THR A 167 20.67 -16.78 20.45
N PRO A 168 21.59 -17.05 21.41
CA PRO A 168 21.44 -16.64 22.81
C PRO A 168 21.47 -15.12 23.00
#